data_AF-A0A524KZ80-F1
#
_entry.id   AF-A0A524KZ80-F1
#
_cell.length_a   1.000
_cell.length_b   1.000
_cell.length_c   1.000
_cell.angle_alpha   90.00
_cell.angle_beta   90.00
_cell.angle_gamma   90.00
#
_symmetry.space_group_name_H-M   'P 1'
#
loop_
_entity.id
_entity.type
_entity.pdbx_description
1 polymer ?
#
loop_
_entity_poly.entity_id
_entity_poly.type
_entity_poly.pdbx_seq_one_letter_code
_entity_poly.pdbx_strand_id
1 'polypeptide(L)'
;PRMALTCAEYLAFEKDMHVLVILTDMTNYCEALREVSAARKEVPGRRGYPGYLYTDLANLYERAGRIKDKKGSITMIPILTMPEDDKTHPIPDLTGYITEGQIILSRELHHKGIYPPINVLPSLSRLKDKGIGLNKTREDHANVMNQLFASYARGKEAKELAVILGEAALTEIDKKYVKLSDNFEDIFVKQGEDENRTIEESLSIGWKLLTIIPKEELKRIKDEFIEKYLPTDITMEDTEINVAKS
;
A
#
# COMPACT_ATOMS: atom_id res chain seq x y z
N PRO A 1 -13.43 17.62 -9.27
CA PRO A 1 -13.61 16.16 -9.51
C PRO A 1 -14.61 15.81 -10.64
N ARG A 2 -15.85 16.32 -10.63
CA ARG A 2 -16.88 15.92 -11.61
C ARG A 2 -16.48 16.13 -13.08
N MET A 3 -15.92 17.29 -13.42
CA MET A 3 -15.43 17.59 -14.78
C MET A 3 -14.31 16.64 -15.23
N ALA A 4 -13.35 16.36 -14.35
CA ALA A 4 -12.25 15.43 -14.64
C ALA A 4 -12.76 14.01 -14.91
N LEU A 5 -13.73 13.54 -14.12
CA LEU A 5 -14.34 12.22 -14.31
C LEU A 5 -15.17 12.14 -15.60
N THR A 6 -15.90 13.19 -15.96
CA THR A 6 -16.61 13.24 -17.25
C THR A 6 -15.63 13.19 -18.44
N CYS A 7 -14.49 13.89 -18.35
CA CYS A 7 -13.43 13.77 -19.36
C CYS A 7 -12.85 12.34 -19.40
N ALA A 8 -12.61 11.73 -18.24
CA ALA A 8 -12.09 10.37 -18.15
C ALA A 8 -13.04 9.34 -18.77
N GLU A 9 -14.35 9.45 -18.55
CA GLU A 9 -15.37 8.59 -19.17
C GLU A 9 -15.39 8.72 -20.69
N TYR A 10 -15.31 9.93 -21.21
CA TYR A 10 -15.21 10.16 -22.64
C TYR A 10 -13.96 9.47 -23.23
N LEU A 11 -12.79 9.74 -22.65
CA LEU A 11 -11.54 9.15 -23.12
C LEU A 11 -11.54 7.61 -23.00
N ALA A 12 -12.06 7.06 -21.91
CA ALA A 12 -12.08 5.63 -21.70
C ALA A 12 -13.11 4.92 -22.60
N PHE A 13 -14.36 5.38 -22.60
CA PHE A 13 -15.46 4.61 -23.17
C PHE A 13 -15.86 5.03 -24.58
N GLU A 14 -15.47 6.22 -25.04
CA GLU A 14 -15.65 6.66 -26.42
C GLU A 14 -14.36 6.65 -27.24
N LYS A 15 -13.18 6.76 -26.60
CA LYS A 15 -11.88 6.70 -27.27
C LYS A 15 -11.06 5.45 -26.97
N ASP A 16 -11.65 4.48 -26.27
CA ASP A 16 -11.03 3.19 -25.95
C ASP A 16 -9.67 3.30 -25.21
N MET A 17 -9.47 4.38 -24.44
CA MET A 17 -8.23 4.61 -23.70
C MET A 17 -8.22 3.96 -22.31
N HIS A 18 -7.03 3.59 -21.82
CA HIS A 18 -6.82 3.28 -20.41
C HIS A 18 -6.47 4.58 -19.67
N VAL A 19 -7.39 5.06 -18.84
CA VAL A 19 -7.30 6.36 -18.17
C VAL A 19 -7.02 6.17 -16.69
N LEU A 20 -5.93 6.77 -16.20
CA LEU A 20 -5.64 6.91 -14.78
C LEU A 20 -6.07 8.30 -14.31
N VAL A 21 -7.01 8.36 -13.37
CA VAL A 21 -7.51 9.59 -12.76
C VAL A 21 -6.91 9.75 -11.37
N ILE A 22 -6.18 10.84 -11.17
CA ILE A 22 -5.65 11.23 -9.87
C ILE A 22 -6.46 12.42 -9.36
N LEU A 23 -7.05 12.28 -8.17
CA LEU A 23 -7.82 13.36 -7.53
C LEU A 23 -7.10 13.76 -6.24
N THR A 24 -6.70 15.02 -6.12
CA THR A 24 -6.08 15.55 -4.90
C THR A 24 -6.51 17.00 -4.67
N ASP A 25 -6.86 17.45 -3.46
CA ASP A 25 -7.04 16.71 -2.19
C ASP A 25 -8.55 16.53 -1.91
N MET A 26 -8.99 15.28 -1.67
CA MET A 26 -10.39 14.98 -1.35
C MET A 26 -10.83 15.51 0.02
N THR A 27 -9.91 15.80 0.94
CA THR A 27 -10.23 16.48 2.20
C THR A 27 -10.73 17.90 1.94
N ASN A 28 -10.07 18.64 1.04
CA ASN A 28 -10.51 19.97 0.63
C ASN A 28 -11.87 19.94 -0.07
N TYR A 29 -12.14 18.87 -0.83
CA TYR A 29 -13.47 18.65 -1.41
C TYR A 29 -14.55 18.50 -0.34
N CYS A 30 -14.30 17.67 0.69
CA CYS A 30 -15.21 17.47 1.80
C CYS A 30 -15.42 18.75 2.64
N GLU A 31 -14.38 19.56 2.83
CA GLU A 31 -14.48 20.86 3.50
C GLU A 31 -15.36 21.84 2.73
N ALA A 32 -15.17 21.97 1.41
CA ALA A 32 -16.01 22.81 0.57
C ALA A 32 -17.49 22.36 0.63
N LEU A 33 -17.74 21.04 0.65
CA LEU A 33 -19.09 20.50 0.78
C LEU A 33 -19.70 20.84 2.16
N ARG A 34 -18.90 20.79 3.23
CA ARG A 34 -19.29 21.18 4.59
C ARG A 34 -19.68 22.66 4.65
N GLU A 35 -18.88 23.55 4.05
CA GLU A 35 -19.16 24.98 3.99
C GLU A 35 -20.48 25.29 3.29
N VAL A 36 -20.74 24.64 2.14
CA VAL A 36 -21.99 24.81 1.40
C VAL A 36 -23.20 24.33 2.22
N SER A 37 -23.08 23.18 2.89
CA SER A 37 -24.13 22.65 3.75
C SER A 37 -24.44 23.58 4.94
N ALA A 38 -23.40 24.13 5.58
CA ALA A 38 -23.52 25.11 6.65
C ALA A 38 -24.19 26.41 6.17
N ALA A 39 -23.80 26.93 5.00
CA ALA A 39 -24.40 28.12 4.40
C ALA A 39 -25.90 27.92 4.09
N ARG A 40 -26.31 26.70 3.72
CA ARG A 40 -27.70 26.31 3.51
C ARG A 40 -28.48 26.03 4.81
N LYS A 41 -27.82 26.08 5.97
CA LYS A 41 -28.39 25.75 7.29
C LYS A 41 -29.00 24.34 7.33
N GLU A 42 -28.36 23.39 6.65
CA GLU A 42 -28.73 21.98 6.73
C GLU A 42 -28.38 21.41 8.11
N VAL A 43 -29.07 20.35 8.53
CA VAL A 43 -28.75 19.66 9.79
C VAL A 43 -27.40 18.97 9.65
N PRO A 44 -26.40 19.29 10.49
CA PRO A 44 -25.08 18.68 10.39
C PRO A 44 -25.10 17.22 10.83
N GLY A 45 -24.31 16.39 10.16
CA GLY A 45 -24.03 15.01 10.54
C GLY A 45 -22.82 14.89 11.47
N ARG A 46 -22.14 13.73 11.41
CA ARG A 46 -20.98 13.43 12.25
C ARG A 46 -19.83 14.42 12.01
N ARG A 47 -19.28 14.96 13.10
CA ARG A 47 -18.20 15.99 13.09
C ARG A 47 -18.50 17.22 12.21
N GLY A 48 -19.78 17.55 12.01
CA GLY A 48 -20.19 18.74 11.26
C GLY A 48 -20.24 18.58 9.74
N TYR A 49 -19.91 17.40 9.20
CA TYR A 49 -20.06 17.13 7.76
C TYR A 49 -21.52 16.90 7.37
N PRO A 50 -21.89 17.09 6.09
CA PRO A 50 -23.24 16.84 5.62
C PRO A 50 -23.62 15.36 5.77
N GLY A 51 -24.88 15.07 6.10
CA GLY A 51 -25.38 13.69 6.24
C GLY A 51 -25.29 12.85 4.96
N TYR A 52 -25.19 13.51 3.79
CA TYR A 52 -25.06 12.87 2.48
C TYR A 52 -23.61 12.74 1.99
N LEU A 53 -22.60 12.99 2.84
CA LEU A 53 -21.20 12.93 2.45
C LEU A 53 -20.83 11.58 1.83
N TYR A 54 -21.32 10.47 2.39
CA TYR A 54 -21.11 9.12 1.84
C TYR A 54 -21.61 9.01 0.40
N THR A 55 -22.87 9.36 0.15
CA THR A 55 -23.49 9.26 -1.17
C THR A 55 -22.83 10.19 -2.18
N ASP A 56 -22.40 11.38 -1.75
CA ASP A 56 -21.72 12.32 -2.63
C ASP A 56 -20.32 11.82 -3.05
N LEU A 57 -19.55 11.23 -2.12
CA LEU A 57 -18.29 10.56 -2.45
C LEU A 57 -18.49 9.31 -3.31
N ALA A 58 -19.52 8.51 -3.04
CA ALA A 58 -19.84 7.32 -3.83
C ALA A 58 -20.14 7.68 -5.30
N ASN A 59 -20.88 8.78 -5.53
CA ASN A 59 -21.13 9.30 -6.89
C ASN A 59 -19.85 9.70 -7.64
N LEU A 60 -18.74 9.93 -6.95
CA LEU A 60 -17.43 10.16 -7.56
C LEU A 60 -16.67 8.86 -7.76
N TYR A 61 -16.47 8.09 -6.70
CA TYR A 61 -15.57 6.93 -6.68
C TYR A 61 -16.10 5.74 -7.51
N GLU A 62 -17.42 5.50 -7.52
CA GLU A 62 -18.06 4.38 -8.26
C GLU A 62 -18.04 4.57 -9.79
N ARG A 63 -17.48 5.68 -10.29
CA ARG A 63 -17.28 5.91 -11.72
C ARG A 63 -16.02 5.24 -12.27
N ALA A 64 -15.16 4.69 -11.40
CA ALA A 64 -14.02 3.89 -11.82
C ALA A 64 -14.46 2.49 -12.25
N GLY A 65 -13.75 1.89 -13.22
CA GLY A 65 -14.00 0.51 -13.62
C GLY A 65 -13.91 0.27 -15.12
N ARG A 66 -14.54 -0.83 -15.54
CA ARG A 66 -14.59 -1.32 -16.92
C ARG A 66 -16.03 -1.65 -17.29
N ILE A 67 -16.41 -1.33 -18.52
CA ILE A 67 -17.70 -1.69 -19.09
C ILE A 67 -17.51 -2.95 -19.95
N LYS A 68 -18.45 -3.89 -19.87
CA LYS A 68 -18.45 -5.08 -20.71
C LYS A 68 -18.46 -4.64 -22.18
N ASP A 69 -17.68 -5.32 -23.01
CA ASP A 69 -17.57 -5.06 -24.46
C ASP A 69 -16.95 -3.69 -24.83
N LYS A 70 -16.35 -2.97 -23.86
CA LYS A 70 -15.50 -1.79 -24.10
C LYS A 70 -14.02 -2.10 -23.82
N LYS A 71 -13.13 -1.51 -24.62
CA LYS A 71 -11.67 -1.74 -24.46
C LYS A 71 -11.07 -0.87 -23.38
N GLY A 72 -11.48 0.40 -23.31
CA GLY A 72 -10.95 1.34 -22.34
C GLY A 72 -11.38 1.06 -20.90
N SER A 73 -10.72 1.75 -19.97
CA SER A 73 -10.93 1.58 -18.53
C SER A 73 -10.63 2.88 -17.78
N ILE A 74 -11.27 3.05 -16.63
CA ILE A 74 -10.94 4.12 -15.69
C ILE A 74 -10.38 3.50 -14.43
N THR A 75 -9.16 3.89 -14.07
CA THR A 75 -8.54 3.59 -12.77
C THR A 75 -8.48 4.89 -11.98
N MET A 76 -8.84 4.87 -10.71
CA MET A 76 -8.87 6.06 -9.88
C MET A 76 -7.94 5.93 -8.68
N ILE A 77 -7.15 6.98 -8.42
CA ILE A 77 -6.35 7.16 -7.21
C ILE A 77 -6.79 8.47 -6.55
N PRO A 78 -7.80 8.43 -5.67
CA PRO A 78 -8.14 9.58 -4.84
C PRO A 78 -7.11 9.69 -3.70
N ILE A 79 -6.63 10.91 -3.49
CA ILE A 79 -5.68 11.27 -2.44
C ILE A 79 -6.40 12.17 -1.45
N LEU A 80 -6.31 11.80 -0.17
CA LEU A 80 -6.87 12.57 0.93
C LEU A 80 -5.85 12.73 2.06
N THR A 81 -5.92 13.85 2.76
CA THR A 81 -5.17 14.07 4.00
C THR A 81 -6.05 13.73 5.21
N MET A 82 -5.58 12.84 6.08
CA MET A 82 -6.32 12.49 7.30
C MET A 82 -6.17 13.61 8.34
N PRO A 83 -7.26 14.28 8.77
CA PRO A 83 -7.16 15.27 9.84
C PRO A 83 -6.67 14.62 11.13
N GLU A 84 -5.65 15.22 11.76
CA GLU A 84 -5.03 14.70 13.00
C GLU A 84 -4.49 13.27 12.87
N ASP A 85 -4.22 12.80 11.64
CA ASP A 85 -3.86 11.41 11.34
C ASP A 85 -4.90 10.37 11.83
N ASP A 86 -6.15 10.81 12.06
CA ASP A 86 -7.23 9.98 12.60
C ASP A 86 -7.97 9.23 11.48
N LYS A 87 -7.71 7.93 11.35
CA LYS A 87 -8.43 7.05 10.41
C LYS A 87 -9.93 6.91 10.69
N THR A 88 -10.38 7.23 11.91
CA THR A 88 -11.81 7.18 12.30
C THR A 88 -12.55 8.47 11.94
N HIS A 89 -11.82 9.47 11.43
CA HIS A 89 -12.39 10.69 10.88
C HIS A 89 -13.35 10.35 9.73
N PRO A 90 -14.51 11.03 9.58
CA PRO A 90 -15.51 10.68 8.56
C PRO A 90 -14.97 10.59 7.13
N ILE A 91 -14.00 11.43 6.76
CA ILE A 91 -13.41 11.45 5.41
C ILE A 91 -12.69 10.12 5.05
N PRO A 92 -11.63 9.69 5.77
CA PRO A 92 -10.98 8.41 5.50
C PRO A 92 -11.91 7.22 5.76
N ASP A 93 -12.74 7.28 6.79
CA ASP A 93 -13.69 6.21 7.16
C ASP A 93 -14.65 5.92 6.01
N LEU A 94 -15.40 6.93 5.53
CA LEU A 94 -16.33 6.79 4.43
C LEU A 94 -15.63 6.46 3.10
N THR A 95 -14.44 7.02 2.86
CA THR A 95 -13.67 6.68 1.65
C THR A 95 -13.29 5.20 1.64
N GLY A 96 -12.78 4.65 2.76
CA GLY A 96 -12.44 3.23 2.87
C GLY A 96 -13.64 2.27 2.85
N TYR A 97 -14.85 2.76 3.18
CA TYR A 97 -16.08 2.00 2.97
C TYR A 97 -16.45 1.85 1.50
N ILE A 98 -16.09 2.83 0.66
CA ILE A 98 -16.44 2.86 -0.77
C ILE A 98 -15.34 2.20 -1.61
N THR A 99 -14.08 2.61 -1.43
CA THR A 99 -12.97 2.16 -2.28
C THR A 99 -12.54 0.72 -1.97
N GLU A 100 -11.93 0.04 -2.95
CA GLU A 100 -11.46 -1.34 -2.78
C GLU A 100 -10.07 -1.46 -2.13
N GLY A 101 -9.76 -0.57 -1.20
CA GLY A 101 -8.47 -0.53 -0.52
C GLY A 101 -7.98 0.89 -0.25
N GLN A 102 -6.81 0.95 0.38
CA GLN A 102 -6.14 2.18 0.74
C GLN A 102 -4.63 1.98 0.85
N ILE A 103 -3.87 3.02 0.51
CA ILE A 103 -2.43 3.10 0.75
C ILE A 103 -2.21 4.18 1.79
N ILE A 104 -1.64 3.81 2.94
CA ILE A 104 -1.44 4.70 4.07
C ILE A 104 0.01 5.14 4.12
N LEU A 105 0.22 6.44 4.15
CA LEU A 105 1.53 7.06 4.38
C LEU A 105 1.73 7.30 5.87
N SER A 106 2.87 6.89 6.41
CA SER A 106 3.20 7.01 7.84
C SER A 106 4.19 8.14 8.11
N ARG A 107 3.87 9.00 9.07
CA ARG A 107 4.83 10.00 9.57
C ARG A 107 6.05 9.37 10.23
N GLU A 108 5.90 8.22 10.87
CA GLU A 108 7.02 7.50 11.50
C GLU A 108 8.05 7.09 10.44
N LEU A 109 7.60 6.50 9.33
CA LEU A 109 8.49 6.09 8.23
C LEU A 109 9.10 7.33 7.55
N HIS A 110 8.32 8.39 7.39
CA HIS A 110 8.83 9.65 6.84
C HIS A 110 9.94 10.26 7.71
N HIS A 111 9.76 10.30 9.03
CA HIS A 111 10.78 10.81 9.97
C HIS A 111 12.06 9.95 10.00
N LYS A 112 11.95 8.67 9.64
CA LYS A 112 13.11 7.76 9.44
C LYS A 112 13.83 8.00 8.10
N GLY A 113 13.35 8.89 7.25
CA GLY A 113 13.93 9.15 5.93
C GLY A 113 13.57 8.09 4.88
N ILE A 114 12.48 7.34 5.08
CA ILE A 114 11.97 6.37 4.11
C ILE A 114 11.07 7.10 3.11
N TYR A 115 11.37 6.93 1.83
CA TYR A 115 10.57 7.45 0.73
C TYR A 115 10.27 6.33 -0.29
N PRO A 116 9.03 6.17 -0.78
CA PRO A 116 7.82 6.78 -0.22
C PRO A 116 7.50 6.16 1.16
N PRO A 117 6.94 6.92 2.12
CA PRO A 117 6.74 6.44 3.50
C PRO A 117 5.48 5.55 3.63
N ILE A 118 5.38 4.49 2.82
CA ILE A 118 4.21 3.60 2.75
C ILE A 118 4.22 2.63 3.93
N ASN A 119 3.19 2.69 4.77
CA ASN A 119 2.96 1.68 5.79
C ASN A 119 2.09 0.55 5.24
N VAL A 120 2.71 -0.60 4.99
CA VAL A 120 2.04 -1.75 4.39
C VAL A 120 1.04 -2.44 5.32
N LEU A 121 1.20 -2.35 6.65
CA LEU A 121 0.36 -3.11 7.60
C LEU A 121 -1.13 -2.69 7.58
N PRO A 122 -1.47 -1.39 7.64
CA PRO A 122 -2.86 -0.96 7.52
C PRO A 122 -3.30 -0.70 6.07
N SER A 123 -2.38 -0.82 5.10
CA SER A 123 -2.68 -0.69 3.67
C SER A 123 -3.24 -2.00 3.11
N LEU A 124 -4.11 -1.90 2.10
CA LEU A 124 -4.74 -3.06 1.49
C LEU A 124 -5.15 -2.76 0.06
N SER A 125 -5.11 -3.78 -0.79
CA SER A 125 -5.83 -3.83 -2.07
C SER A 125 -6.71 -5.08 -2.10
N ARG A 126 -8.04 -4.90 -2.21
CA ARG A 126 -9.00 -6.02 -2.25
C ARG A 126 -8.99 -6.73 -3.60
N LEU A 127 -8.57 -6.05 -4.67
CA LEU A 127 -8.55 -6.58 -6.04
C LEU A 127 -7.19 -7.19 -6.44
N LYS A 128 -6.20 -7.19 -5.55
CA LYS A 128 -4.83 -7.70 -5.81
C LYS A 128 -4.80 -9.09 -6.44
N ASP A 129 -5.69 -10.00 -6.01
CA ASP A 129 -5.69 -11.39 -6.47
C ASP A 129 -6.08 -11.51 -7.96
N LYS A 130 -6.78 -10.49 -8.50
CA LYS A 130 -7.05 -10.37 -9.95
C LYS A 130 -5.90 -9.70 -10.70
N GLY A 131 -4.92 -9.09 -10.04
CA GLY A 131 -3.80 -8.37 -10.64
C GLY A 131 -2.50 -9.17 -10.70
N ILE A 132 -2.42 -10.32 -10.02
CA ILE A 132 -1.17 -11.09 -9.86
C ILE A 132 -1.25 -12.46 -10.54
N GLY A 133 -0.09 -13.12 -10.64
CA GLY A 133 0.06 -14.50 -11.10
C GLY A 133 0.46 -14.63 -12.57
N LEU A 134 0.37 -15.86 -13.09
CA LEU A 134 0.78 -16.20 -14.44
C LEU A 134 0.04 -15.33 -15.48
N ASN A 135 0.78 -14.87 -16.49
CA ASN A 135 0.30 -13.97 -17.56
C ASN A 135 0.00 -12.52 -17.14
N LYS A 136 0.28 -12.12 -15.89
CA LYS A 136 0.14 -10.72 -15.42
C LYS A 136 1.41 -10.21 -14.77
N THR A 137 1.92 -10.97 -13.81
CA THR A 137 3.20 -10.74 -13.14
C THR A 137 4.01 -12.04 -13.26
N ARG A 138 4.53 -12.55 -12.13
CA ARG A 138 5.16 -13.87 -12.03
C ARG A 138 4.33 -14.82 -11.15
N GLU A 139 4.57 -16.12 -11.29
CA GLU A 139 3.87 -17.24 -10.61
C GLU A 139 3.99 -17.26 -9.08
N ASP A 140 5.06 -16.68 -8.54
CA ASP A 140 5.42 -16.66 -7.13
C ASP A 140 4.89 -15.42 -6.38
N HIS A 141 4.36 -14.42 -7.08
CA HIS A 141 4.00 -13.11 -6.52
C HIS A 141 3.14 -13.24 -5.25
N ALA A 142 2.05 -14.01 -5.29
CA ALA A 142 1.16 -14.18 -4.14
C ALA A 142 1.89 -14.76 -2.90
N ASN A 143 2.82 -15.69 -3.11
CA ASN A 143 3.55 -16.38 -2.06
C ASN A 143 4.54 -15.43 -1.39
N VAL A 144 5.34 -14.74 -2.22
CA VAL A 144 6.34 -13.75 -1.76
C VAL A 144 5.65 -12.62 -1.01
N MET A 145 4.57 -12.05 -1.56
CA MET A 145 3.79 -10.99 -0.92
C MET A 145 3.29 -11.41 0.47
N ASN A 146 2.66 -12.58 0.58
CA ASN A 146 2.10 -13.07 1.85
C ASN A 146 3.20 -13.40 2.87
N GLN A 147 4.32 -13.99 2.44
CA GLN A 147 5.44 -14.29 3.33
C GLN A 147 6.14 -13.03 3.81
N LEU A 148 6.40 -12.06 2.93
CA LEU A 148 7.00 -10.78 3.31
C LEU A 148 6.12 -10.02 4.30
N PHE A 149 4.81 -9.93 4.03
CA PHE A 149 3.88 -9.27 4.94
C PHE A 149 3.89 -9.91 6.34
N ALA A 150 3.81 -11.25 6.41
CA ALA A 150 3.84 -11.97 7.68
C ALA A 150 5.18 -11.80 8.42
N SER A 151 6.30 -11.84 7.68
CA SER A 151 7.64 -11.68 8.26
C SER A 151 7.86 -10.26 8.77
N TYR A 152 7.39 -9.26 8.04
CA TYR A 152 7.44 -7.85 8.43
C TYR A 152 6.58 -7.58 9.68
N ALA A 153 5.35 -8.08 9.71
CA ALA A 153 4.47 -7.95 10.89
C ALA A 153 5.10 -8.56 12.14
N ARG A 154 5.64 -9.78 12.05
CA ARG A 154 6.33 -10.43 13.16
C ARG A 154 7.58 -9.67 13.60
N GLY A 155 8.35 -9.14 12.65
CA GLY A 155 9.53 -8.31 12.96
C GLY A 155 9.16 -7.03 13.70
N LYS A 156 8.03 -6.40 13.33
CA LYS A 156 7.49 -5.24 14.05
C LYS A 156 7.06 -5.57 15.47
N GLU A 157 6.31 -6.65 15.67
CA GLU A 157 5.91 -7.12 17.01
C GLU A 157 7.13 -7.43 17.89
N ALA A 158 8.14 -8.10 17.33
CA ALA A 158 9.39 -8.38 18.03
C ALA A 158 10.15 -7.09 18.39
N LYS A 159 10.16 -6.09 17.50
CA LYS A 159 10.80 -4.80 17.75
C LYS A 159 10.10 -4.03 18.87
N GLU A 160 8.77 -4.04 18.91
CA GLU A 160 7.98 -3.45 20.00
C GLU A 160 8.28 -4.14 21.34
N LEU A 161 8.35 -5.47 21.34
CA LEU A 161 8.71 -6.25 22.53
C LEU A 161 10.13 -5.90 23.04
N ALA A 162 11.09 -5.77 22.12
CA ALA A 162 12.47 -5.42 22.44
C ALA A 162 12.61 -4.02 23.04
N VAL A 163 11.79 -3.05 22.61
CA VAL A 163 11.76 -1.70 23.20
C VAL A 163 11.30 -1.75 24.66
N ILE A 164 10.38 -2.67 25.00
CA ILE A 164 9.82 -2.78 26.35
C ILE A 164 10.70 -3.63 27.28
N LEU A 165 11.19 -4.78 26.80
CA LEU A 165 11.89 -5.78 27.62
C LEU A 165 13.42 -5.76 27.44
N GLY A 166 13.93 -5.01 26.47
CA GLY A 166 15.33 -5.02 26.05
C GLY A 166 15.66 -6.10 25.01
N GLU A 167 16.69 -5.88 24.21
CA GLU A 167 17.09 -6.78 23.11
C GLU A 167 17.47 -8.19 23.57
N ALA A 168 17.95 -8.33 24.81
CA ALA A 168 18.31 -9.62 25.39
C ALA A 168 17.12 -10.57 25.55
N ALA A 169 15.88 -10.06 25.52
CA ALA A 169 14.66 -10.86 25.61
C ALA A 169 14.28 -11.53 24.27
N LEU A 170 14.90 -11.12 23.15
CA LEU A 170 14.60 -11.68 21.84
C LEU A 170 15.29 -13.02 21.61
N THR A 171 14.54 -13.97 21.06
CA THR A 171 15.11 -15.21 20.54
C THR A 171 15.97 -14.94 19.31
N GLU A 172 16.89 -15.85 18.98
CA GLU A 172 17.72 -15.71 17.76
C GLU A 172 16.88 -15.63 16.48
N ILE A 173 15.71 -16.27 16.45
CA ILE A 173 14.82 -16.17 15.31
C ILE A 173 14.12 -14.81 15.25
N ASP A 174 13.69 -14.26 16.39
CA ASP A 174 13.04 -12.95 16.41
C ASP A 174 14.01 -11.84 16.05
N LYS A 175 15.29 -11.95 16.43
CA LYS A 175 16.35 -11.06 15.95
C LYS A 175 16.47 -11.05 14.42
N LYS A 176 16.33 -12.21 13.77
CA LYS A 176 16.31 -12.30 12.29
C LYS A 176 15.07 -11.64 11.69
N TYR A 177 13.90 -11.78 12.31
CA TYR A 177 12.69 -11.08 11.87
C TYR A 177 12.78 -9.56 12.05
N VAL A 178 13.39 -9.08 13.15
CA VAL A 178 13.69 -7.66 13.34
C VAL A 178 14.62 -7.15 12.22
N LYS A 179 15.72 -7.87 11.96
CA LYS A 179 16.63 -7.53 10.85
C LYS A 179 15.92 -7.52 9.49
N LEU A 180 15.07 -8.50 9.22
CA LEU A 180 14.26 -8.53 8.01
C LEU A 180 13.32 -7.32 7.93
N SER A 181 12.71 -6.91 9.04
CA SER A 181 11.79 -5.77 9.05
C SER A 181 12.48 -4.44 8.79
N ASP A 182 13.69 -4.24 9.31
CA ASP A 182 14.49 -3.03 9.05
C ASP A 182 14.94 -3.00 7.59
N ASN A 183 15.47 -4.13 7.08
CA ASN A 183 15.86 -4.24 5.67
C ASN A 183 14.67 -4.12 4.71
N PHE A 184 13.48 -4.57 5.11
CA PHE A 184 12.26 -4.39 4.34
C PHE A 184 11.92 -2.89 4.18
N GLU A 185 12.04 -2.12 5.26
CA GLU A 185 11.89 -0.66 5.21
C GLU A 185 12.95 0.00 4.32
N ASP A 186 14.22 -0.32 4.53
CA ASP A 186 15.35 0.40 3.93
C ASP A 186 15.68 0.00 2.49
N ILE A 187 15.25 -1.18 2.03
CA ILE A 187 15.64 -1.73 0.72
C ILE A 187 14.42 -1.96 -0.16
N PHE A 188 13.33 -2.48 0.42
CA PHE A 188 12.15 -2.81 -0.35
C PHE A 188 11.19 -1.64 -0.45
N VAL A 189 10.84 -1.01 0.68
CA VAL A 189 9.94 0.16 0.69
C VAL A 189 10.66 1.41 0.23
N LYS A 190 11.88 1.66 0.73
CA LYS A 190 12.68 2.81 0.32
C LYS A 190 13.10 2.67 -1.16
N GLN A 191 12.80 3.71 -1.91
CA GLN A 191 13.04 3.83 -3.34
C GLN A 191 13.34 5.30 -3.66
N GLY A 192 14.22 5.57 -4.62
CA GLY A 192 14.47 6.93 -5.07
C GLY A 192 13.22 7.58 -5.69
N GLU A 193 13.11 8.91 -5.64
CA GLU A 193 11.96 9.64 -6.22
C GLU A 193 11.78 9.38 -7.72
N ASP A 194 12.91 9.23 -8.43
CA ASP A 194 12.96 8.94 -9.88
C ASP A 194 13.30 7.48 -10.19
N GLU A 195 13.42 6.62 -9.17
CA GLU A 195 13.70 5.21 -9.37
C GLU A 195 12.42 4.49 -9.82
N ASN A 196 12.51 3.67 -10.86
CA ASN A 196 11.39 2.87 -11.36
C ASN A 196 11.78 1.40 -11.38
N ARG A 197 11.16 0.61 -10.49
CA ARG A 197 11.37 -0.83 -10.38
C ARG A 197 10.32 -1.58 -11.19
N THR A 198 10.77 -2.52 -12.00
CA THR A 198 9.91 -3.54 -12.60
C THR A 198 9.34 -4.47 -11.50
N ILE A 199 8.28 -5.19 -11.84
CA ILE A 199 7.70 -6.16 -10.90
C ILE A 199 8.67 -7.32 -10.65
N GLU A 200 9.44 -7.74 -11.64
CA GLU A 200 10.45 -8.78 -11.53
C GLU A 200 11.59 -8.39 -10.58
N GLU A 201 12.06 -7.13 -10.65
CA GLU A 201 13.05 -6.59 -9.72
C GLU A 201 12.49 -6.55 -8.30
N SER A 202 11.27 -6.07 -8.12
CA SER A 202 10.60 -6.02 -6.81
C SER A 202 10.48 -7.42 -6.19
N LEU A 203 10.04 -8.41 -6.97
CA LEU A 203 9.97 -9.79 -6.50
C LEU A 203 11.35 -10.37 -6.18
N SER A 204 12.37 -10.01 -6.95
CA SER A 204 13.75 -10.45 -6.71
C SER A 204 14.34 -9.86 -5.43
N ILE A 205 14.09 -8.58 -5.15
CA ILE A 205 14.43 -7.96 -3.85
C ILE A 205 13.68 -8.68 -2.71
N GLY A 206 12.40 -9.00 -2.92
CA GLY A 206 11.61 -9.79 -1.99
C GLY A 206 12.26 -11.12 -1.64
N TRP A 207 12.70 -11.88 -2.64
CA TRP A 207 13.44 -13.14 -2.43
C TRP A 207 14.76 -12.94 -1.69
N LYS A 208 15.54 -11.91 -2.03
CA LYS A 208 16.78 -11.57 -1.32
C LYS A 208 16.51 -11.30 0.16
N LEU A 209 15.46 -10.54 0.50
CA LEU A 209 15.09 -10.31 1.91
C LEU A 209 14.71 -11.59 2.65
N LEU A 210 14.01 -12.52 1.97
CA LEU A 210 13.61 -13.78 2.58
C LEU A 210 14.79 -14.70 2.93
N THR A 211 15.99 -14.48 2.38
CA THR A 211 17.21 -15.21 2.79
C THR A 211 17.66 -14.91 4.22
N ILE A 212 17.20 -13.79 4.81
CA ILE A 212 17.57 -13.39 6.17
C ILE A 212 17.03 -14.38 7.21
N ILE A 213 15.85 -14.96 6.93
CA ILE A 213 15.20 -15.95 7.79
C ILE A 213 15.47 -17.37 7.28
N PRO A 214 15.51 -18.38 8.17
CA PRO A 214 15.73 -19.78 7.77
C PRO A 214 14.63 -20.30 6.83
N LYS A 215 14.96 -21.25 5.96
CA LYS A 215 14.00 -21.85 5.00
C LYS A 215 12.78 -22.46 5.71
N GLU A 216 12.97 -22.99 6.92
CA GLU A 216 11.93 -23.59 7.75
C GLU A 216 10.84 -22.58 8.16
N GLU A 217 11.14 -21.29 8.12
CA GLU A 217 10.20 -20.21 8.45
C GLU A 217 9.43 -19.69 7.22
N LEU A 218 9.76 -20.13 6.01
CA LEU A 218 9.09 -19.76 4.75
C LEU A 218 7.76 -20.52 4.53
N LYS A 219 6.92 -20.58 5.57
CA LYS A 219 5.71 -21.41 5.64
C LYS A 219 4.60 -21.00 4.68
N ARG A 220 4.65 -19.79 4.11
CA ARG A 220 3.65 -19.26 3.16
C ARG A 220 4.10 -19.34 1.71
N ILE A 221 5.21 -20.01 1.45
CA ILE A 221 5.77 -20.19 0.12
C ILE A 221 5.82 -21.68 -0.18
N LYS A 222 5.37 -22.07 -1.37
CA LYS A 222 5.49 -23.46 -1.84
C LYS A 222 6.96 -23.82 -2.07
N ASP A 223 7.32 -25.06 -1.74
CA ASP A 223 8.69 -25.58 -1.89
C ASP A 223 9.23 -25.43 -3.33
N GLU A 224 8.37 -25.67 -4.33
CA GLU A 224 8.71 -25.51 -5.76
C GLU A 224 9.27 -24.11 -6.09
N PHE A 225 8.76 -23.07 -5.44
CA PHE A 225 9.22 -21.70 -5.65
C PHE A 225 10.46 -21.38 -4.81
N ILE A 226 10.58 -21.97 -3.62
CA ILE A 226 11.78 -21.80 -2.81
C ILE A 226 13.00 -22.39 -3.55
N GLU A 227 12.87 -23.59 -4.10
CA GLU A 227 13.95 -24.24 -4.85
C GLU A 227 14.31 -23.48 -6.13
N LYS A 228 13.33 -22.85 -6.78
CA LYS A 228 13.51 -22.15 -8.04
C LYS A 228 14.08 -20.73 -7.89
N TYR A 229 13.67 -19.99 -6.86
CA TYR A 229 13.91 -18.55 -6.76
C TYR A 229 14.72 -18.11 -5.55
N LEU A 230 14.90 -18.95 -4.52
CA LEU A 230 15.73 -18.58 -3.38
C LEU A 230 17.21 -18.56 -3.82
N PRO A 231 17.91 -17.41 -3.72
CA PRO A 231 19.31 -17.34 -4.10
C PRO A 231 20.18 -18.28 -3.25
N THR A 232 21.01 -19.09 -3.89
CA THR A 232 21.95 -20.01 -3.21
C THR A 232 23.33 -19.40 -2.99
N ASP A 233 23.74 -18.46 -3.84
CA ASP A 233 25.02 -17.76 -3.75
C ASP A 233 24.80 -16.41 -3.06
N ILE A 234 24.78 -16.42 -1.73
CA ILE A 234 24.85 -15.19 -0.94
C ILE A 234 26.35 -14.90 -0.79
N THR A 235 26.89 -13.99 -1.59
CA THR A 235 28.29 -13.58 -1.40
C THR A 235 28.42 -12.84 -0.07
N MET A 236 29.59 -12.86 0.58
CA MET A 236 29.75 -12.21 1.89
C MET A 236 29.48 -10.69 1.86
N GLU A 237 29.49 -10.06 0.67
CA GLU A 237 29.01 -8.68 0.46
C GLU A 237 27.47 -8.55 0.59
N ASP A 238 26.69 -9.59 0.23
CA ASP A 238 25.23 -9.60 0.38
C ASP A 238 24.79 -9.83 1.85
N THR A 239 25.67 -10.37 2.69
CA THR A 239 25.43 -10.42 4.16
C THR A 239 25.61 -9.05 4.83
N GLU A 240 26.32 -8.12 4.18
CA GLU A 240 26.48 -6.70 4.54
C GLU A 240 25.39 -5.81 3.90
N ILE A 241 24.16 -6.30 3.83
CA ILE A 241 23.00 -5.43 3.65
C ILE A 241 22.89 -4.35 4.79
N ASN A 242 23.71 -4.45 5.84
CA ASN A 242 24.03 -3.33 6.72
C ASN A 242 25.36 -2.70 6.31
N VAL A 243 25.32 -1.54 5.66
CA VAL A 243 25.80 -0.25 6.19
C VAL A 243 25.28 0.83 5.23
N ALA A 244 24.62 1.82 5.81
CA ALA A 244 24.40 3.13 5.22
C ALA A 244 25.50 3.52 4.22
N LYS A 245 25.17 3.56 2.92
CA LYS A 245 25.91 4.48 2.05
C LYS A 245 25.35 5.87 2.35
N SER A 246 26.03 6.47 3.34
CA SER A 246 26.16 7.91 3.67
C SER A 246 25.29 8.89 2.90
#